data_AF-A0A9E3HTY8-F1
#
_entry.id   AF-A0A9E3HTY8-F1
#
_cell.length_a   1.000
_cell.length_b   1.000
_cell.length_c   1.000
_cell.angle_alpha   90.00
_cell.angle_beta   90.00
_cell.angle_gamma   90.00
#
_symmetry.space_group_name_H-M   'P 1'
#
loop_
_entity.id
_entity.type
_entity.pdbx_description
1 polymer ?
#
loop_
_entity_poly.entity_id
_entity_poly.type
_entity_poly.pdbx_seq_one_letter_code
_entity_poly.pdbx_strand_id
1 'polypeptide(L)'
;MAEQLCEVHDTPLFTDAFPGMGVVDADGQEVQYKYYCPCCRIAKLEQRVKELQGLPFSDRNYGAMKSRVESAEQERDEAVCAKNSAYSERNKLVAALSKFLPSYLGKHPDSDLDWEDDWRWIVFINAPNGQLSWHIHDSELQLFNHLDTDNNAVWDGHTTEEKYIRLAELRVK
;
A
#
# COMPACT_ATOMS: atom_id res chain seq x y z
N MET A 1 -23.45 12.61 47.09
CA MET A 1 -24.75 13.25 47.38
C MET A 1 -25.61 13.10 46.15
N ALA A 2 -26.72 12.34 46.31
CA ALA A 2 -27.84 12.09 45.39
C ALA A 2 -27.55 11.64 43.94
N GLU A 3 -27.46 10.31 43.73
CA GLU A 3 -27.92 9.69 42.47
C GLU A 3 -29.44 9.90 42.41
N GLN A 4 -29.90 10.91 41.69
CA GLN A 4 -31.32 11.11 41.43
C GLN A 4 -31.76 10.06 40.40
N LEU A 5 -32.31 8.95 40.89
CA LEU A 5 -32.97 7.94 40.06
C LEU A 5 -34.15 8.62 39.35
N CYS A 6 -34.17 8.54 38.02
CA CYS A 6 -35.26 9.07 37.21
C CYS A 6 -36.47 8.13 37.38
N GLU A 7 -37.57 8.61 37.97
CA GLU A 7 -38.77 7.81 38.31
C GLU A 7 -39.64 7.42 37.10
N VAL A 8 -39.09 7.35 35.89
CA VAL A 8 -39.90 7.15 34.68
C VAL A 8 -39.49 5.88 33.94
N HIS A 9 -40.34 4.86 34.14
CA HIS A 9 -40.56 3.64 33.37
C HIS A 9 -39.69 2.41 33.66
N ASP A 10 -40.33 1.43 34.32
CA ASP A 10 -39.98 0.00 34.34
C ASP A 10 -40.05 -0.61 32.94
N THR A 11 -39.07 -0.39 32.07
CA THR A 11 -38.77 -1.32 30.97
C THR A 11 -37.41 -1.03 30.34
N PRO A 12 -36.47 -1.99 30.29
CA PRO A 12 -35.27 -1.85 29.49
C PRO A 12 -35.61 -2.10 28.02
N LEU A 13 -35.68 -1.04 27.22
CA LEU A 13 -35.65 -1.14 25.77
C LEU A 13 -34.21 -0.88 25.29
N PHE A 14 -33.64 -1.92 24.67
CA PHE A 14 -32.34 -2.03 24.01
C PHE A 14 -31.11 -2.37 24.87
N THR A 15 -30.70 -3.63 24.73
CA THR A 15 -29.36 -4.16 25.04
C THR A 15 -28.54 -4.20 23.75
N ASP A 16 -27.37 -3.55 23.70
CA ASP A 16 -26.34 -3.82 22.67
C ASP A 16 -25.45 -5.03 23.07
N ALA A 17 -25.86 -5.79 24.09
CA ALA A 17 -25.14 -6.95 24.59
C ALA A 17 -25.94 -8.24 24.29
N PHE A 18 -25.28 -9.19 23.63
CA PHE A 18 -25.75 -10.57 23.53
C PHE A 18 -25.90 -11.15 24.95
N PRO A 19 -27.04 -11.77 25.32
CA PRO A 19 -27.21 -12.31 26.66
C PRO A 19 -26.31 -13.54 26.83
N GLY A 20 -25.42 -13.52 27.83
CA GLY A 20 -24.70 -14.73 28.30
C GLY A 20 -23.17 -14.66 28.37
N MET A 21 -22.52 -13.56 27.94
CA MET A 21 -21.08 -13.38 28.13
C MET A 21 -20.81 -12.33 29.20
N GLY A 22 -20.40 -12.78 30.40
CA GLY A 22 -19.80 -11.89 31.39
C GLY A 22 -18.54 -11.27 30.77
N VAL A 23 -18.53 -9.95 30.61
CA VAL A 23 -17.35 -9.24 30.13
C VAL A 23 -16.54 -8.89 31.36
N VAL A 24 -15.30 -9.35 31.39
CA VAL A 24 -14.32 -8.99 32.40
C VAL A 24 -13.42 -7.88 31.86
N ASP A 25 -12.95 -6.98 32.71
CA ASP A 25 -11.96 -5.98 32.32
C ASP A 25 -10.56 -6.61 32.13
N ALA A 26 -9.57 -5.78 31.78
CA ALA A 26 -8.20 -6.23 31.57
C ALA A 26 -7.55 -6.87 32.82
N ASP A 27 -8.14 -6.64 34.01
CA ASP A 27 -7.70 -7.15 35.30
C ASP A 27 -8.53 -8.37 35.75
N GLY A 28 -9.43 -8.87 34.89
CA GLY A 28 -10.25 -10.05 35.15
C GLY A 28 -11.44 -9.80 36.09
N GLN A 29 -11.79 -8.54 36.39
CA GLN A 29 -12.95 -8.22 37.22
C GLN A 29 -14.23 -8.17 36.40
N GLU A 30 -15.31 -8.72 36.96
CA GLU A 30 -16.63 -8.74 36.32
C GLU A 30 -17.18 -7.32 36.15
N VAL A 31 -17.38 -6.89 34.90
CA VAL A 31 -17.81 -5.53 34.60
C VAL A 31 -19.32 -5.43 34.79
N GLN A 32 -19.73 -4.74 35.86
CA GLN A 32 -21.14 -4.40 36.10
C GLN A 32 -21.60 -3.33 35.09
N TYR A 33 -22.43 -3.74 34.13
CA TYR A 33 -23.05 -2.82 33.18
C TYR A 33 -24.15 -2.00 33.86
N LYS A 34 -23.91 -0.70 34.06
CA LYS A 34 -24.96 0.23 34.49
C LYS A 34 -25.84 0.59 33.28
N TYR A 35 -27.06 0.09 33.26
CA TYR A 35 -28.07 0.47 32.27
C TYR A 35 -28.60 1.88 32.58
N TYR A 36 -28.41 2.81 31.65
CA TYR A 36 -28.94 4.17 31.73
C TYR A 36 -30.11 4.32 30.78
N CYS A 37 -31.20 4.96 31.21
CA CYS A 37 -32.24 5.41 30.29
C CYS A 37 -31.63 6.28 29.18
N PRO A 38 -32.26 6.35 27.99
CA PRO A 38 -31.79 7.21 26.91
C PRO A 38 -31.54 8.66 27.36
N CYS A 39 -32.40 9.19 28.24
CA CYS A 39 -32.25 10.49 28.89
C CYS A 39 -30.92 10.66 29.65
N CYS A 40 -30.61 9.75 30.57
CA CYS A 40 -29.39 9.77 31.39
C CYS A 40 -28.15 9.45 30.54
N ARG A 41 -28.29 8.64 29.50
CA ARG A 41 -27.23 8.36 28.53
C ARG A 41 -26.87 9.62 27.76
N ILE A 42 -27.85 10.36 27.25
CA ILE A 42 -27.66 11.65 26.58
C ILE A 42 -27.02 12.66 27.53
N ALA A 43 -27.54 12.84 28.75
CA ALA A 43 -26.97 13.77 29.72
C ALA A 43 -25.51 13.45 30.09
N LYS A 44 -25.17 12.16 30.23
CA LYS A 44 -23.78 11.72 30.45
C LYS A 44 -22.90 11.94 29.23
N LEU A 45 -23.41 11.70 28.03
CA LEU A 45 -22.68 11.98 26.80
C LEU A 45 -22.45 13.48 26.63
N GLU A 46 -23.43 14.32 26.89
CA GLU A 46 -23.30 15.78 26.86
C GLU A 46 -22.28 16.28 27.89
N GLN A 47 -22.30 15.74 29.11
CA GLN A 47 -21.30 16.07 30.13
C GLN A 47 -19.89 15.68 29.67
N ARG A 48 -19.75 14.48 29.11
CA ARG A 48 -18.47 13.96 28.61
C ARG A 48 -17.97 14.71 27.38
N VAL A 49 -18.88 15.16 26.51
CA VAL A 49 -18.57 16.08 25.40
C VAL A 49 -18.09 17.42 25.93
N LYS A 50 -18.75 18.00 26.95
CA LYS A 50 -18.30 19.25 27.61
C LYS A 50 -16.92 19.09 28.27
N GLU A 51 -16.68 17.96 28.93
CA GLU A 51 -15.37 17.63 29.52
C GLU A 51 -14.29 17.52 28.43
N LEU A 52 -14.57 16.82 27.32
CA LEU A 52 -13.66 16.71 26.19
C LEU A 52 -13.42 18.05 25.46
N GLN A 53 -14.44 18.92 25.39
CA GLN A 53 -14.34 20.26 24.81
C GLN A 53 -13.54 21.24 25.68
N GLY A 54 -13.42 20.96 26.98
CA GLY A 54 -12.62 21.74 27.93
C GLY A 54 -11.18 21.24 28.11
N LEU A 55 -10.86 20.02 27.62
CA LEU A 55 -9.49 19.55 27.57
C LEU A 55 -8.74 20.31 26.46
N PRO A 56 -7.51 20.78 26.70
CA PRO A 56 -6.70 21.29 25.61
C PRO A 56 -6.53 20.15 24.61
N PHE A 57 -7.03 20.34 23.38
CA PHE A 57 -6.52 19.59 22.24
C PHE A 57 -5.03 19.89 22.24
N SER A 58 -4.20 18.95 22.69
CA SER A 58 -2.80 19.30 22.93
C SER A 58 -2.17 19.55 21.56
N ASP A 59 -2.02 20.83 21.20
CA ASP A 59 -1.35 21.28 19.97
C ASP A 59 0.02 20.63 19.82
N ARG A 60 0.65 20.23 20.95
CA ARG A 60 1.89 19.47 20.99
C ARG A 60 1.79 18.08 20.32
N ASN A 61 0.72 17.32 20.55
CA ASN A 61 0.56 16.00 19.94
C ASN A 61 0.15 16.10 18.48
N TYR A 62 -0.70 17.08 18.13
CA TYR A 62 -1.07 17.33 16.73
C TYR A 62 0.10 17.87 15.91
N GLY A 63 0.87 18.83 16.44
CA GLY A 63 2.06 19.36 15.78
C GLY A 63 3.16 18.31 15.61
N ALA A 64 3.40 17.48 16.63
CA ALA A 64 4.34 16.37 16.52
C ALA A 64 3.87 15.30 15.53
N MET A 65 2.58 14.95 15.52
CA MET A 65 2.01 14.03 14.54
C MET A 65 2.13 14.58 13.11
N LYS A 66 1.73 15.84 12.91
CA LYS A 66 1.80 16.52 11.61
C LYS A 66 3.23 16.55 11.07
N SER A 67 4.20 16.93 11.89
CA SER A 67 5.61 16.94 11.51
C SER A 67 6.13 15.56 11.13
N ARG A 68 5.69 14.49 11.81
CA ARG A 68 6.05 13.10 11.47
C ARG A 68 5.46 12.65 10.14
N VAL A 69 4.21 13.04 9.84
CA VAL A 69 3.58 12.75 8.54
C VAL A 69 4.32 13.49 7.43
N GLU A 70 4.58 14.80 7.60
CA GLU A 70 5.31 15.60 6.62
C GLU A 70 6.72 15.04 6.34
N SER A 71 7.42 14.61 7.39
CA SER A 71 8.76 13.99 7.24
C SER A 71 8.67 12.65 6.51
N ALA A 72 7.68 11.82 6.84
CA ALA A 72 7.49 10.52 6.18
C ALA A 72 7.08 10.68 4.71
N GLU A 73 6.28 11.70 4.38
CA GLU A 73 5.94 12.05 2.99
C GLU A 73 7.18 12.48 2.22
N GLN A 74 8.04 13.32 2.81
CA GLN A 74 9.30 13.71 2.21
C GLN A 74 10.21 12.51 1.96
N GLU A 75 10.41 11.65 2.97
CA GLU A 75 11.22 10.43 2.83
C GLU A 75 10.68 9.49 1.74
N ARG A 76 9.35 9.35 1.64
CA ARG A 76 8.70 8.58 0.58
C ARG A 76 9.00 9.18 -0.79
N ASP A 77 8.85 10.48 -0.94
CA ASP A 77 9.02 11.16 -2.22
C ASP A 77 10.49 11.09 -2.68
N GLU A 78 11.43 11.26 -1.76
CA GLU A 78 12.86 11.06 -2.01
C GLU A 78 13.17 9.62 -2.44
N ALA A 79 12.60 8.62 -1.75
CA ALA A 79 12.77 7.21 -2.12
C ALA A 79 12.17 6.89 -3.50
N VAL A 80 11.02 7.45 -3.83
CA VAL A 80 10.39 7.31 -5.15
C VAL A 80 11.28 7.94 -6.24
N CYS A 81 11.81 9.15 -6.01
CA CYS A 81 12.70 9.81 -6.95
C CYS A 81 14.00 9.02 -7.17
N ALA A 82 14.60 8.51 -6.10
CA ALA A 82 15.82 7.69 -6.17
C ALA A 82 15.56 6.38 -6.93
N LYS A 83 14.45 5.70 -6.62
CA LYS A 83 14.01 4.50 -7.35
C LYS A 83 13.85 4.80 -8.84
N ASN A 84 13.07 5.82 -9.20
CA ASN A 84 12.79 6.16 -10.59
C ASN A 84 14.08 6.50 -11.36
N SER A 85 15.02 7.19 -10.73
CA SER A 85 16.33 7.49 -11.32
C SER A 85 17.12 6.21 -11.63
N ALA A 86 17.17 5.26 -10.69
CA ALA A 86 17.83 3.97 -10.90
C ALA A 86 17.19 3.14 -12.02
N TYR A 87 15.86 3.12 -12.11
CA TYR A 87 15.15 2.46 -13.22
C TYR A 87 15.45 3.12 -14.57
N SER A 88 15.50 4.45 -14.63
CA SER A 88 15.81 5.18 -15.86
C SER A 88 17.24 4.92 -16.34
N GLU A 89 18.23 4.94 -15.44
CA GLU A 89 19.62 4.61 -15.79
C GLU A 89 19.75 3.17 -16.29
N ARG A 90 19.13 2.20 -15.59
CA ARG A 90 19.05 0.80 -16.03
C ARG A 90 18.46 0.71 -17.43
N ASN A 91 17.34 1.36 -17.69
CA ASN A 91 16.62 1.25 -18.97
C ASN A 91 17.42 1.84 -20.13
N LYS A 92 18.20 2.91 -19.91
CA LYS A 92 19.15 3.43 -20.91
C LYS A 92 20.23 2.41 -21.27
N LEU A 93 20.76 1.69 -20.29
CA LEU A 93 21.74 0.62 -20.54
C LEU A 93 21.12 -0.57 -21.28
N VAL A 94 19.90 -0.98 -20.90
CA VAL A 94 19.15 -2.04 -21.61
C VAL A 94 18.85 -1.62 -23.05
N ALA A 95 18.46 -0.37 -23.28
CA ALA A 95 18.23 0.19 -24.62
C ALA A 95 19.51 0.24 -25.47
N ALA A 96 20.67 0.46 -24.86
CA ALA A 96 21.95 0.34 -25.55
C ALA A 96 22.27 -1.13 -25.88
N LEU A 97 22.09 -2.05 -24.91
CA LEU A 97 22.35 -3.47 -25.08
C LEU A 97 21.48 -4.10 -26.19
N SER A 98 20.21 -3.70 -26.29
CA SER A 98 19.28 -4.22 -27.29
C SER A 98 19.64 -3.86 -28.73
N LYS A 99 20.58 -2.94 -28.94
CA LYS A 99 21.13 -2.61 -30.27
C LYS A 99 22.21 -3.58 -30.73
N PHE A 100 22.81 -4.33 -29.81
CA PHE A 100 23.91 -5.26 -30.12
C PHE A 100 23.45 -6.71 -30.24
N LEU A 101 22.28 -7.05 -29.70
CA LEU A 101 21.72 -8.40 -29.68
C LEU A 101 20.32 -8.41 -30.28
N PRO A 102 19.90 -9.52 -30.92
CA PRO A 102 18.52 -9.66 -31.40
C PRO A 102 17.53 -9.39 -30.28
N SER A 103 16.68 -8.39 -30.45
CA SER A 103 15.79 -7.89 -29.39
C SER A 103 14.47 -7.42 -29.98
N TYR A 104 13.42 -7.44 -29.18
CA TYR A 104 12.08 -7.01 -29.56
C TYR A 104 11.28 -6.56 -28.34
N LEU A 105 10.20 -5.81 -28.58
CA LEU A 105 9.23 -5.45 -27.56
C LEU A 105 8.10 -6.47 -27.55
N GLY A 106 7.72 -6.93 -26.37
CA GLY A 106 6.47 -7.65 -26.15
C GLY A 106 5.59 -6.90 -25.15
N LYS A 107 4.34 -7.32 -25.04
CA LYS A 107 3.40 -6.77 -24.07
C LYS A 107 2.84 -7.88 -23.18
N HIS A 108 2.86 -7.65 -21.88
CA HIS A 108 2.20 -8.50 -20.90
C HIS A 108 0.70 -8.56 -21.22
N PRO A 109 0.05 -9.75 -21.18
CA PRO A 109 -1.37 -9.88 -21.47
C PRO A 109 -2.23 -8.91 -20.65
N ASP A 110 -3.14 -8.19 -21.32
CA ASP A 110 -4.09 -7.25 -20.68
C ASP A 110 -5.05 -7.96 -19.70
N SER A 111 -5.19 -9.29 -19.82
CA SER A 111 -6.01 -10.10 -18.92
C SER A 111 -5.40 -10.32 -17.54
N ASP A 112 -4.09 -10.09 -17.38
CA ASP A 112 -3.43 -10.19 -16.08
C ASP A 112 -3.59 -8.87 -15.32
N LEU A 113 -4.41 -8.90 -14.26
CA LEU A 113 -4.76 -7.74 -13.46
C LEU A 113 -3.76 -7.48 -12.31
N ASP A 114 -2.80 -8.38 -12.08
CA ASP A 114 -1.78 -8.18 -11.04
C ASP A 114 -0.71 -7.17 -11.47
N TRP A 115 -0.70 -6.79 -12.75
CA TRP A 115 0.23 -5.82 -13.32
C TRP A 115 -0.44 -4.47 -13.59
N GLU A 116 0.27 -3.40 -13.20
CA GLU A 116 -0.08 -2.04 -13.55
C GLU A 116 0.03 -1.83 -15.07
N ASP A 117 -0.95 -1.11 -15.64
CA ASP A 117 -1.05 -0.92 -17.08
C ASP A 117 0.19 -0.24 -17.69
N ASP A 118 0.74 0.74 -16.97
CA ASP A 118 1.90 1.51 -17.40
C ASP A 118 3.22 0.70 -17.39
N TRP A 119 3.21 -0.53 -16.88
CA TRP A 119 4.38 -1.42 -16.76
C TRP A 119 4.27 -2.69 -17.61
N ARG A 120 3.30 -2.78 -18.51
CA ARG A 120 3.05 -4.00 -19.30
C ARG A 120 4.06 -4.24 -20.42
N TRP A 121 4.87 -3.26 -20.80
CA TRP A 121 5.84 -3.44 -21.86
C TRP A 121 7.08 -4.16 -21.38
N ILE A 122 7.53 -5.12 -22.19
CA ILE A 122 8.67 -5.97 -21.88
C ILE A 122 9.67 -5.85 -23.02
N VAL A 123 10.91 -5.55 -22.68
CA VAL A 123 12.03 -5.66 -23.60
C VAL A 123 12.58 -7.08 -23.50
N PHE A 124 12.56 -7.80 -24.60
CA PHE A 124 13.19 -9.11 -24.72
C PHE A 124 14.50 -8.97 -25.49
N ILE A 125 15.57 -9.54 -24.93
CA ILE A 125 16.88 -9.62 -25.57
C ILE A 125 17.25 -11.10 -25.68
N ASN A 126 17.43 -11.60 -26.89
CA ASN A 126 17.85 -12.96 -27.16
C ASN A 126 19.38 -13.04 -27.14
N ALA A 127 19.93 -13.38 -25.98
CA ALA A 127 21.36 -13.63 -25.83
C ALA A 127 21.71 -15.09 -26.23
N PRO A 128 22.97 -15.38 -26.58
CA PRO A 128 23.40 -16.74 -26.93
C PRO A 128 23.18 -17.78 -25.83
N ASN A 129 23.13 -17.36 -24.57
CA ASN A 129 22.94 -18.20 -23.39
C ASN A 129 21.51 -18.13 -22.81
N GLY A 130 20.55 -17.58 -23.55
CA GLY A 130 19.13 -17.55 -23.18
C GLY A 130 18.50 -16.16 -23.30
N GLN A 131 17.20 -16.10 -23.06
CA GLN A 131 16.47 -14.84 -23.09
C GLN A 131 16.78 -14.01 -21.83
N LEU A 132 16.84 -12.69 -22.00
CA LEU A 132 16.83 -11.71 -20.92
C LEU A 132 15.60 -10.82 -21.09
N SER A 133 14.89 -10.52 -20.01
CA SER A 133 13.73 -9.63 -20.07
C SER A 133 13.66 -8.60 -18.94
N TRP A 134 13.08 -7.44 -19.26
CA TRP A 134 12.79 -6.38 -18.29
C TRP A 134 11.47 -5.69 -18.65
N HIS A 135 10.62 -5.50 -17.64
CA HIS A 135 9.49 -4.59 -17.75
C HIS A 135 9.98 -3.14 -17.77
N ILE A 136 9.37 -2.33 -18.63
CA ILE A 136 9.64 -0.91 -18.80
C ILE A 136 8.34 -0.13 -18.68
N HIS A 137 8.45 1.11 -18.19
CA HIS A 137 7.30 1.99 -18.08
C HIS A 137 7.01 2.66 -19.43
N ASP A 138 5.73 2.89 -19.73
CA ASP A 138 5.26 3.64 -20.90
C ASP A 138 6.02 4.94 -21.20
N SER A 139 6.40 5.70 -20.17
CA SER A 139 7.12 6.97 -20.29
C SER A 139 8.52 6.83 -20.92
N GLU A 140 9.09 5.62 -20.88
CA GLU A 140 10.42 5.31 -21.40
C GLU A 140 10.41 4.47 -22.67
N LEU A 141 9.23 4.15 -23.23
CA LEU A 141 9.10 3.38 -24.48
C LEU A 141 9.87 3.98 -25.64
N GLN A 142 9.95 5.31 -25.68
CA GLN A 142 10.71 6.05 -26.69
C GLN A 142 12.19 5.66 -26.78
N LEU A 143 12.79 5.14 -25.70
CA LEU A 143 14.17 4.62 -25.70
C LEU A 143 14.34 3.37 -26.59
N PHE A 144 13.24 2.68 -26.88
CA PHE A 144 13.18 1.40 -27.58
C PHE A 144 12.48 1.50 -28.94
N ASN A 145 12.27 2.70 -29.48
CA ASN A 145 11.66 2.92 -30.80
C ASN A 145 12.39 2.23 -31.96
N HIS A 146 13.62 1.76 -31.76
CA HIS A 146 14.38 0.99 -32.75
C HIS A 146 14.03 -0.51 -32.77
N LEU A 147 13.22 -1.00 -31.82
CA LEU A 147 12.81 -2.40 -31.73
C LEU A 147 11.46 -2.62 -32.38
N ASP A 148 11.33 -3.72 -33.09
CA ASP A 148 10.03 -4.21 -33.55
C ASP A 148 9.18 -4.67 -32.37
N THR A 149 7.87 -4.45 -32.47
CA THR A 149 6.89 -5.00 -31.52
C THR A 149 6.42 -6.37 -31.99
N ASP A 150 6.59 -7.39 -31.15
CA ASP A 150 6.12 -8.74 -31.37
C ASP A 150 4.98 -9.08 -30.39
N ASN A 151 3.76 -9.17 -30.92
CA ASN A 151 2.58 -9.56 -30.15
C ASN A 151 2.60 -11.04 -29.73
N ASN A 152 3.49 -11.84 -30.31
CA ASN A 152 3.69 -13.24 -29.94
C ASN A 152 4.97 -13.45 -29.12
N ALA A 153 5.53 -12.37 -28.56
CA ALA A 153 6.66 -12.43 -27.65
C ALA A 153 6.39 -13.41 -26.49
N VAL A 154 7.08 -14.55 -26.49
CA VAL A 154 6.96 -15.57 -25.44
C VAL A 154 8.13 -15.46 -24.47
N TRP A 155 7.81 -15.36 -23.17
CA TRP A 155 8.79 -15.47 -22.10
C TRP A 155 9.26 -16.93 -21.95
N ASP A 156 10.57 -17.15 -21.86
CA ASP A 156 11.16 -18.50 -21.79
C ASP A 156 11.09 -19.15 -20.39
N GLY A 157 10.44 -18.50 -19.41
CA GLY A 157 10.24 -19.03 -18.06
C GLY A 157 11.39 -18.75 -17.08
N HIS A 158 12.39 -17.95 -17.44
CA HIS A 158 13.54 -17.67 -16.57
C HIS A 158 13.18 -16.87 -15.32
N THR A 159 13.78 -17.24 -14.18
CA THR A 159 13.76 -16.43 -12.97
C THR A 159 14.65 -15.19 -13.10
N THR A 160 14.43 -14.21 -12.21
CA THR A 160 15.30 -13.02 -12.10
C THR A 160 16.77 -13.39 -11.88
N GLU A 161 17.04 -14.42 -11.08
CA GLU A 161 18.41 -14.87 -10.78
C GLU A 161 19.07 -15.50 -12.01
N GLU A 162 18.38 -16.41 -12.71
CA GLU A 162 18.87 -17.01 -13.96
C GLU A 162 19.17 -15.96 -15.02
N LYS A 163 18.32 -14.94 -15.19
CA LYS A 163 18.58 -13.81 -16.09
C LYS A 163 19.90 -13.12 -15.77
N TYR A 164 20.18 -12.83 -14.51
CA TYR A 164 21.39 -12.12 -14.14
C TYR A 164 22.64 -12.99 -14.23
N ILE A 165 22.53 -14.30 -13.99
CA ILE A 165 23.62 -15.25 -14.29
C ILE A 165 23.93 -15.23 -15.79
N ARG A 166 22.91 -15.34 -16.65
CA ARG A 166 23.06 -15.25 -18.11
C ARG A 166 23.71 -13.92 -18.53
N LEU A 167 23.27 -12.80 -17.95
CA LEU A 167 23.85 -11.50 -18.25
C LEU A 167 25.34 -11.42 -17.83
N ALA A 168 25.71 -11.95 -16.67
CA ALA A 168 27.10 -11.96 -16.20
C ALA A 168 28.01 -12.85 -17.05
N GLU A 169 27.47 -13.94 -17.60
CA GLU A 169 28.19 -14.86 -18.48
C GLU A 169 28.14 -14.46 -19.97
N LEU A 170 27.47 -13.33 -20.29
CA LEU A 170 27.26 -12.89 -21.65
C LEU A 170 28.60 -12.65 -22.37
N ARG A 171 28.80 -13.37 -23.47
CA ARG A 171 29.94 -13.17 -24.37
C ARG A 171 29.43 -12.73 -25.73
N VAL A 172 29.69 -11.47 -26.06
CA VAL A 172 29.45 -10.94 -27.40
C VAL A 172 30.63 -11.36 -28.27
N LYS A 173 30.36 -12.04 -29.39
CA LYS A 173 31.38 -12.44 -30.36
C LYS A 173 31.65 -11.31 -31.36
#